data_AF-A0AAW4AKT9-F1
#
_entry.id   AF-A0AAW4AKT9-F1
#
_cell.length_a   1.000
_cell.length_b   1.000
_cell.length_c   1.000
_cell.angle_alpha   90.00
_cell.angle_beta   90.00
_cell.angle_gamma   90.00
#
_symmetry.space_group_name_H-M   'P 1'
#
loop_
_entity.id
_entity.type
_entity.pdbx_description
1 polymer ?
#
loop_
_entity_poly.entity_id
_entity_poly.type
_entity_poly.pdbx_seq_one_letter_code
_entity_poly.pdbx_strand_id
1 'polypeptide(L)' 'MSSFFIAGPLIVFLIFVAPIWLFLHYRGKRHSSNSLSQEDLERIKALSEKAEKLQSRVETLERILDAESPTWRQNHG' A
#
# COMPACT_ATOMS: atom_id res chain seq x y z
N MET A 1 -15.01 40.52 34.58
CA MET A 1 -13.53 40.64 34.59
C MET A 1 -12.81 39.36 35.06
N SER A 2 -13.50 38.35 35.60
CA SER A 2 -12.90 37.08 36.06
C SER A 2 -12.62 36.06 34.97
N SER A 3 -13.41 36.04 33.89
CA SER A 3 -13.31 35.04 32.82
C SER A 3 -11.97 35.05 32.07
N PHE A 4 -11.29 36.20 32.01
CA PHE A 4 -10.00 36.34 31.33
C PHE A 4 -8.86 35.60 32.05
N PHE A 5 -8.91 35.49 33.38
CA PHE A 5 -7.89 34.78 34.16
C PHE A 5 -7.93 33.26 33.95
N ILE A 6 -9.08 32.72 33.59
CA ILE A 6 -9.28 31.29 33.31
C ILE A 6 -9.09 31.02 31.82
N ALA A 7 -9.61 31.89 30.95
CA ALA A 7 -9.51 31.74 29.51
C ALA A 7 -8.07 31.86 29.00
N GLY A 8 -7.24 32.75 29.58
CA GLY A 8 -5.84 32.94 29.16
C GLY A 8 -5.01 31.64 29.20
N PRO A 9 -4.87 31.00 30.37
CA PRO A 9 -4.14 29.72 30.49
C PRO A 9 -4.73 28.61 29.61
N LEU A 10 -6.05 28.58 29.47
CA LEU A 10 -6.75 27.54 28.70
C LEU A 10 -6.51 27.70 27.18
N ILE A 11 -6.46 28.93 26.67
CA ILE A 11 -6.12 29.22 25.27
C ILE A 11 -4.68 28.81 24.98
N VAL A 12 -3.74 29.15 25.87
CA VAL A 12 -2.34 28.75 25.71
C VAL A 12 -2.20 27.22 25.69
N PHE A 13 -2.87 26.52 26.60
CA PHE A 13 -2.92 25.06 26.62
C PHE A 13 -3.46 24.49 25.30
N LEU A 14 -4.55 25.04 24.76
CA LEU A 14 -5.10 24.60 23.47
C LEU A 14 -4.15 24.84 22.31
N ILE A 15 -3.43 25.97 22.30
CA ILE A 15 -2.43 26.28 21.27
C ILE A 15 -1.26 25.29 21.30
N PHE A 16 -0.91 24.69 22.43
CA PHE A 16 0.14 23.66 22.49
C PHE A 16 -0.39 22.25 22.26
N VAL A 17 -1.51 21.89 22.89
CA VAL A 17 -2.05 20.52 22.84
C VAL A 17 -2.68 20.21 21.48
N ALA A 18 -3.41 21.16 20.87
CA ALA A 18 -4.03 20.94 19.57
C ALA A 18 -3.02 20.63 18.44
N PRO A 19 -1.89 21.36 18.27
CA PRO A 19 -0.91 21.02 17.25
C PRO A 19 -0.12 19.75 17.58
N ILE A 20 0.14 19.43 18.86
CA ILE A 20 0.76 18.15 19.23
C ILE A 20 -0.16 16.98 18.86
N TRP A 21 -1.47 17.10 19.16
CA TRP A 21 -2.46 16.10 18.77
C TRP A 21 -2.61 16.00 17.26
N LEU A 22 -2.66 17.13 16.55
CA LEU A 22 -2.69 17.17 15.09
C LEU A 22 -1.46 16.46 14.51
N PHE A 23 -0.27 16.75 15.03
CA PHE A 23 0.96 16.11 14.60
C PHE A 23 0.93 14.60 14.88
N LEU A 24 0.46 14.17 16.05
CA LEU A 24 0.34 12.75 16.40
C LEU A 24 -0.70 12.02 15.52
N HIS A 25 -1.88 12.62 15.31
CA HIS A 25 -2.96 12.07 14.50
C HIS A 25 -2.56 11.96 13.03
N TYR A 26 -1.89 12.99 12.50
CA TYR A 26 -1.40 12.97 11.14
C TYR A 26 -0.14 12.10 11.00
N ARG A 27 0.71 11.95 12.03
CA ARG A 27 1.82 10.97 12.02
C ARG A 27 1.32 9.55 12.07
N GLY A 28 0.27 9.24 12.83
CA GLY A 28 -0.37 7.92 12.84
C GLY A 28 -0.89 7.56 11.45
N LYS A 29 -1.58 8.49 10.77
CA LYS A 29 -2.01 8.30 9.38
C LYS A 29 -0.85 8.23 8.38
N ARG A 30 0.22 9.01 8.58
CA ARG A 30 1.41 9.00 7.71
C ARG A 30 2.30 7.78 7.94
N HIS A 31 2.35 7.18 9.13
CA HIS A 31 3.04 5.90 9.33
C HIS A 31 2.32 4.76 8.61
N SER A 32 1.00 4.84 8.45
CA SER A 32 0.25 3.92 7.58
C SER A 32 0.36 4.23 6.08
N SER A 33 0.95 5.37 5.67
CA SER A 33 0.92 5.82 4.28
C SER A 33 2.25 6.30 3.66
N ASN A 34 3.36 6.39 4.42
CA ASN A 34 4.56 7.13 3.97
C ASN A 34 5.86 6.32 3.86
N SER A 35 5.79 5.01 3.86
CA SER A 35 6.83 4.18 3.25
C SER A 35 6.20 2.83 3.04
N LEU A 36 6.26 2.28 1.82
CA LEU A 36 6.14 0.83 1.67
C LEU A 36 7.06 0.24 2.74
N SER A 37 6.50 -0.47 3.71
CA SER A 37 7.32 -1.16 4.71
C SER A 37 8.32 -2.03 3.95
N GLN A 38 9.51 -2.30 4.49
CA GLN A 38 10.42 -3.25 3.83
C GLN A 38 9.69 -4.57 3.52
N GLU A 39 8.77 -4.97 4.39
CA GLU A 39 7.86 -6.09 4.20
C GLU A 39 6.95 -5.94 2.96
N ASP A 40 6.41 -4.76 2.69
CA ASP A 40 5.59 -4.51 1.49
C ASP A 40 6.44 -4.58 0.21
N LEU A 41 7.67 -4.07 0.24
CA LEU A 41 8.60 -4.16 -0.88
C LEU A 41 9.01 -5.61 -1.16
N GLU A 42 9.30 -6.39 -0.11
CA GLU A 42 9.57 -7.83 -0.24
C GLU A 42 8.36 -8.58 -0.79
N ARG A 43 7.15 -8.24 -0.34
CA ARG A 43 5.92 -8.84 -0.83
C ARG A 43 5.69 -8.54 -2.31
N ILE A 44 5.90 -7.30 -2.74
CA ILE A 44 5.80 -6.91 -4.16
C ILE A 44 6.85 -7.66 -4.98
N LYS A 45 8.10 -7.75 -4.51
CA LYS A 45 9.17 -8.49 -5.18
C LYS A 45 8.82 -9.96 -5.34
N ALA A 46 8.34 -10.60 -4.28
CA ALA A 46 7.92 -12.01 -4.32
C ALA A 46 6.74 -12.25 -5.27
N LEU A 47 5.81 -11.30 -5.37
CA LEU A 47 4.70 -11.38 -6.32
C LEU A 47 5.19 -11.22 -7.76
N SER A 48 6.12 -10.30 -8.01
CA SER A 48 6.74 -10.10 -9.33
C SER A 48 7.47 -11.35 -9.82
N GLU A 49 8.28 -11.97 -8.96
CA GLU A 49 9.02 -13.20 -9.28
C GLU A 49 8.06 -14.37 -9.59
N LYS A 50 6.97 -14.48 -8.82
CA LYS A 50 5.93 -15.47 -9.10
C LYS A 50 5.24 -15.23 -10.44
N ALA A 51 4.94 -13.97 -10.78
CA ALA A 51 4.34 -13.62 -12.06
C ALA A 51 5.24 -14.01 -13.23
N GLU A 52 6.53 -13.72 -13.15
CA GLU A 52 7.53 -14.10 -14.16
C GLU A 52 7.63 -15.63 -14.33
N LYS A 53 7.64 -16.38 -13.21
CA LYS A 53 7.62 -17.84 -13.24
C LYS A 53 6.33 -18.40 -13.85
N LEU A 54 5.19 -17.77 -13.60
CA LEU A 54 3.92 -18.19 -14.21
C LEU A 54 3.91 -17.90 -15.70
N GLN A 55 4.45 -16.76 -16.14
CA GLN A 55 4.55 -16.41 -17.56
C GLN A 55 5.38 -17.43 -18.35
N SER A 56 6.57 -17.79 -17.85
CA SER A 56 7.41 -18.81 -18.51
C SER A 56 6.74 -20.19 -18.57
N ARG A 57 5.95 -20.54 -17.54
CA ARG A 57 5.14 -21.76 -17.54
C ARG A 57 4.02 -21.70 -18.57
N VAL A 58 3.31 -20.58 -18.68
CA VAL A 58 2.26 -20.38 -19.69
C VAL A 58 2.86 -20.51 -21.08
N GLU A 59 3.99 -19.86 -21.37
CA GLU A 59 4.66 -20.00 -22.66
C GLU A 59 5.06 -21.46 -22.96
N THR A 60 5.56 -22.17 -21.95
CA THR A 60 5.87 -23.60 -22.11
C THR A 60 4.62 -24.42 -22.41
N LEU A 61 3.52 -24.16 -21.71
CA LEU A 61 2.24 -24.83 -21.94
C LEU A 61 1.67 -24.49 -23.32
N GLU A 62 1.77 -23.24 -23.77
CA GLU A 62 1.38 -22.83 -25.12
C GLU A 62 2.19 -23.56 -26.17
N ARG A 63 3.52 -23.70 -25.99
CA ARG A 63 4.38 -24.47 -26.91
C ARG A 63 4.02 -25.94 -26.96
N ILE A 64 3.73 -26.56 -25.82
CA ILE A 64 3.27 -27.97 -25.76
C ILE A 64 1.91 -28.10 -26.44
N LEU A 65 0.99 -27.19 -26.15
CA LEU A 65 -0.37 -27.23 -26.69
C LEU A 65 -0.39 -26.96 -28.20
N ASP A 66 0.48 -26.09 -28.70
CA ASP A 66 0.69 -25.89 -30.14
C ASP A 66 1.27 -27.15 -30.81
N ALA A 67 2.11 -27.93 -30.11
CA ALA A 67 2.68 -29.18 -30.62
C ALA A 67 1.69 -30.35 -30.57
N GLU A 68 0.88 -30.48 -29.52
CA GLU A 68 -0.08 -31.58 -29.34
C GLU A 68 -1.43 -31.33 -30.02
N SER A 69 -1.88 -30.08 -30.15
CA SER A 69 -3.20 -29.75 -30.69
C SER A 69 -3.17 -28.45 -31.53
N PRO A 70 -2.58 -28.45 -32.74
CA PRO A 70 -2.32 -27.23 -33.53
C PRO A 70 -3.53 -26.31 -33.79
N THR A 71 -4.76 -26.83 -33.70
CA THR A 71 -6.02 -26.10 -33.95
C THR A 71 -6.66 -25.53 -32.68
N TRP A 72 -6.06 -25.72 -31.50
CA TRP A 72 -6.66 -25.33 -30.22
C TRP A 72 -7.03 -23.84 -30.14
N ARG A 73 -6.19 -22.96 -30.72
CA ARG A 73 -6.41 -21.51 -30.78
C ARG A 73 -7.61 -21.11 -31.64
N GLN A 74 -7.94 -21.91 -32.66
CA GLN A 74 -9.06 -21.65 -33.57
C GLN A 74 -10.40 -22.15 -33.00
N ASN A 75 -10.36 -23.11 -32.07
CA ASN A 75 -11.55 -23.73 -31.49
C ASN A 75 -12.07 -23.01 -30.23
N HIS A 76 -11.33 -22.05 -29.68
CA HIS A 76 -11.67 -21.31 -28.45
C HIS A 76 -11.49 -19.78 -28.55
N GLY A 77 -11.34 -19.23 -29.76
CA GLY A 77 -11.41 -17.79 -30.05
C GLY A 77 -12.80 -17.43 -30.57
#